data_AF-A0A816IMD5-F1
#
_entry.id   AF-A0A816IMD5-F1
#
_cell.length_a   1.000
_cell.length_b   1.000
_cell.length_c   1.000
_cell.angle_alpha   90.00
_cell.angle_beta   90.00
_cell.angle_gamma   90.00
#
_symmetry.space_group_name_H-M   'P 1'
#
loop_
_entity.id
_entity.type
_entity.pdbx_description
1 polymer ?
#
loop_
_entity_poly.entity_id
_entity_poly.type
_entity_poly.pdbx_seq_one_letter_code
_entity_poly.pdbx_strand_id
1 'polypeptide(L)' 'MTSNKSITLLKDVEPFKSGWRVQVKLLHSWKQQTSYGGPSLELILADETRVKIHCSCKKL' A
#
# COMPACT_ATOMS: atom_id res chain seq x y z
N MET A 1 -23.23 4.45 -7.19
CA MET A 1 -23.25 5.02 -5.83
C MET A 1 -21.83 5.13 -5.32
N THR A 2 -21.23 6.32 -5.32
CA THR A 2 -19.89 6.54 -4.78
C THR A 2 -20.01 6.71 -3.27
N SER A 3 -19.85 5.62 -2.53
CA SER A 3 -19.66 5.70 -1.08
C SER A 3 -18.41 6.53 -0.82
N ASN A 4 -18.57 7.71 -0.22
CA ASN A 4 -17.46 8.48 0.33
C ASN A 4 -16.86 7.67 1.49
N LYS A 5 -15.89 6.80 1.17
CA LYS A 5 -15.21 6.00 2.18
C LYS A 5 -14.39 6.89 3.08
N SER A 6 -14.60 6.73 4.39
CA SER A 6 -13.78 7.32 5.43
C SER A 6 -12.33 6.86 5.26
N ILE A 7 -11.40 7.73 5.67
CA ILE A 7 -9.99 7.39 5.70
C ILE A 7 -9.77 6.41 6.87
N THR A 8 -9.10 5.31 6.60
CA THR A 8 -8.73 4.26 7.55
C THR A 8 -7.24 4.40 7.90
N LEU A 9 -6.89 4.26 9.18
CA LEU A 9 -5.48 4.23 9.61
C LEU A 9 -4.85 2.88 9.24
N LEU A 10 -3.54 2.84 9.02
CA LEU A 10 -2.88 1.60 8.59
C LEU A 10 -2.98 0.48 9.61
N LYS A 11 -2.98 0.81 10.91
CA LYS A 11 -3.16 -0.17 11.99
C LYS A 11 -4.51 -0.89 11.96
N ASP A 12 -5.52 -0.30 11.31
CA ASP A 12 -6.88 -0.82 11.24
C ASP A 12 -7.14 -1.56 9.91
N VAL A 13 -6.14 -1.65 9.03
CA VAL A 13 -6.23 -2.40 7.76
C VAL A 13 -6.07 -3.89 8.03
N GLU A 14 -7.07 -4.67 7.65
CA GLU A 14 -7.09 -6.12 7.82
C GLU A 14 -6.83 -6.87 6.49
N PRO A 15 -5.96 -7.90 6.46
CA PRO A 15 -5.59 -8.62 5.24
C PRO A 15 -6.74 -9.29 4.47
N PHE A 16 -7.82 -9.65 5.17
CA PHE A 16 -8.94 -10.42 4.62
C PHE A 16 -10.11 -9.56 4.14
N LYS A 17 -10.00 -8.24 4.29
CA LYS A 17 -11.04 -7.27 3.88
C LYS A 17 -10.51 -6.39 2.76
N SER A 18 -11.41 -5.98 1.87
CA SER A 18 -11.08 -5.14 0.73
C SER A 18 -11.84 -3.82 0.77
N GLY A 19 -11.40 -2.87 -0.06
CA GLY A 19 -12.08 -1.60 -0.21
C GLY A 19 -11.74 -0.58 0.88
N TRP A 20 -10.51 -0.56 1.38
CA TRP A 20 -10.04 0.49 2.27
C TRP A 20 -9.64 1.75 1.49
N ARG A 21 -9.74 2.90 2.15
CA ARG A 21 -9.15 4.17 1.69
C ARG A 21 -8.18 4.62 2.77
N VAL A 22 -6.90 4.76 2.43
CA VAL A 22 -5.86 5.20 3.36
C VAL A 22 -5.21 6.47 2.85
N GLN A 23 -4.74 7.32 3.77
CA GLN A 23 -3.93 8.50 3.43
C GLN A 23 -2.53 8.31 3.98
N VAL A 24 -1.53 8.31 3.09
CA VAL A 24 -0.17 7.93 3.41
C VAL A 24 0.84 8.81 2.67
N LYS A 25 2.06 8.86 3.19
CA LYS A 25 3.24 9.41 2.50
C LYS A 25 4.15 8.28 2.04
N LEU A 26 4.72 8.43 0.84
CA LEU A 26 5.78 7.56 0.36
C LEU A 26 7.09 7.89 1.06
N LEU A 27 7.72 6.90 1.68
CA LEU A 27 9.00 7.05 2.36
C LEU A 27 10.16 6.54 1.51
N HIS A 28 10.01 5.35 0.91
CA HIS A 28 11.04 4.73 0.09
C HIS A 28 10.39 4.02 -1.09
N SER A 29 11.10 3.98 -2.21
CA SER A 29 10.69 3.27 -3.41
C SER A 29 11.89 2.65 -4.12
N TRP A 30 11.73 1.44 -4.63
CA TRP A 30 12.74 0.81 -5.49
C TRP A 30 12.07 -0.07 -6.54
N LYS A 31 12.79 -0.33 -7.63
CA LYS A 31 12.39 -1.34 -8.62
C LYS A 31 13.01 -2.66 -8.23
N GLN A 32 12.20 -3.71 -8.22
CA GLN A 32 12.65 -5.06 -7.97
C GLN A 32 12.42 -5.90 -9.23
N GLN A 33 13.41 -6.71 -9.58
CA GLN A 33 13.32 -7.67 -10.68
C GLN A 33 13.60 -9.04 -10.09
N THR A 34 12.61 -9.93 -10.14
CA THR A 34 12.78 -11.31 -9.66
C THR A 34 12.61 -12.29 -10.80
N SER A 35 13.35 -13.39 -10.75
CA SER A 35 13.34 -14.41 -11.81
C SER A 35 11.95 -15.05 -12.02
N TYR A 36 11.14 -15.13 -10.96
CA TYR A 36 9.81 -15.76 -11.01
C TYR A 36 8.66 -14.74 -11.03
N GLY A 37 8.82 -13.58 -10.38
CA GLY A 37 7.74 -12.61 -10.20
C GLY A 37 7.75 -11.44 -11.20
N GLY A 38 8.76 -11.37 -12.07
CA GLY A 38 8.93 -10.27 -13.03
C GLY A 38 9.27 -8.93 -12.36
N PRO A 39 9.13 -7.82 -13.11
CA PRO A 39 9.40 -6.48 -12.60
C PRO A 39 8.29 -5.97 -11.70
N SER A 40 8.66 -5.42 -10.54
CA SER A 40 7.74 -4.74 -9.62
C SER A 40 8.31 -3.40 -9.13
N LEU A 41 7.41 -2.50 -8.77
CA LEU A 41 7.72 -1.30 -8.01
C LEU A 41 7.34 -1.55 -6.55
N GLU A 42 8.34 -1.53 -5.67
CA GLU A 42 8.18 -1.72 -4.24
C GLU A 42 8.21 -0.37 -3.53
N LEU A 43 7.37 -0.22 -2.50
CA LEU A 43 7.12 1.04 -1.80
C LEU A 43 7.00 0.81 -0.29
N ILE A 44 7.57 1.71 0.50
CA ILE A 44 7.27 1.83 1.94
C ILE A 44 6.41 3.08 2.14
N LEU A 45 5.19 2.88 2.61
CA LEU A 45 4.20 3.92 2.86
C LEU A 45 4.03 4.09 4.38
N ALA A 46 3.75 5.31 4.82
CA ALA A 46 3.43 5.58 6.22
C ALA A 46 2.26 6.54 6.40
N ASP A 47 1.43 6.30 7.40
CA ASP A 47 0.31 7.18 7.76
C ASP A 47 0.71 8.27 8.77
N GLU A 48 -0.27 9.06 9.21
CA GLU A 48 -0.07 10.11 10.20
C GLU A 48 0.40 9.59 11.57
N THR A 49 0.08 8.34 11.90
CA THR A 49 0.48 7.68 13.16
C THR A 49 1.87 7.07 13.09
N ARG A 50 2.59 7.27 11.97
CA ARG A 50 3.94 6.73 11.69
C ARG A 50 3.99 5.20 11.54
N VAL A 51 2.84 4.53 11.47
CA VAL A 51 2.76 3.12 11.10
C VAL A 51 3.18 2.99 9.64
N LYS A 52 3.94 1.94 9.32
CA LYS A 52 4.46 1.69 7.98
C LYS A 52 3.84 0.44 7.39
N ILE A 53 3.62 0.45 6.08
CA ILE A 53 3.21 -0.71 5.30
C ILE A 53 4.06 -0.84 4.05
N HIS A 54 4.36 -2.08 3.68
CA HIS A 54 5.02 -2.42 2.42
C HIS A 54 3.96 -2.63 1.32
N CYS A 55 4.18 -2.03 0.15
CA CYS A 55 3.30 -2.15 -1.01
C CYS A 55 4.11 -2.57 -2.23
N SER A 56 3.63 -3.58 -2.95
CA SER A 56 4.23 -4.10 -4.18
C SER A 56 3.26 -3.90 -5.35
N CYS A 57 3.73 -3.21 -6.38
CA CYS A 57 3.01 -3.02 -7.64
C CYS A 57 3.72 -3.82 -8.75
N LYS A 58 3.16 -4.97 -9.12
CA LYS A 58 3.68 -5.77 -10.23
C LYS A 58 3.28 -5.14 -11.57
N LYS A 59 4.21 -5.17 -12.54
CA LYS A 59 3.87 -4.81 -13.92
C LYS A 59 2.95 -5.89 -14.51
N LEU A 60 1.76 -5.49 -14.97
CA LEU A 60 0.85 -6.33 -15.75
C LEU A 60 1.37 -6.51 -17.18
#